data_AF-A0A350IEF2-F1
#
_entry.id   AF-A0A350IEF2-F1
#
_cell.length_a   1.000
_cell.length_b   1.000
_cell.length_c   1.000
_cell.angle_alpha   90.00
_cell.angle_beta   90.00
_cell.angle_gamma   90.00
#
_symmetry.space_group_name_H-M   'P 1'
#
loop_
_entity.id
_entity.type
_entity.pdbx_description
1 polymer ?
#
loop_
_entity_poly.entity_id
_entity_poly.type
_entity_poly.pdbx_seq_one_letter_code
_entity_poly.pdbx_strand_id
1 'polypeptide(L)'
;NMGFHKIAKYYYTPGWHETGSTLEVFFNKPIFDSLEPRLQTILETAAYRMNAWTLAEFEAKNNEYLQKLIQIENVELRQFSSDVLIKLKDYTNEILTDIIVKDTASAKIYKSYDAFRKNIKQWSSHSEKPYHNLL
;
A
#
# COMPACT_ATOMS: atom_id res chain seq x y z
N ASN A 1 -6.06 13.71 -14.01
CA ASN A 1 -4.79 13.24 -14.60
C ASN A 1 -3.69 14.22 -14.22
N MET A 2 -2.64 13.77 -13.51
CA MET A 2 -1.55 14.64 -13.02
C MET A 2 -0.50 14.97 -14.10
N GLY A 3 -0.47 14.23 -15.21
CA GLY A 3 0.33 14.60 -16.39
C GLY A 3 1.83 14.28 -16.36
N PHE A 4 2.33 13.51 -15.38
CA PHE A 4 3.77 13.22 -15.26
C PHE A 4 4.41 12.59 -16.51
N HIS A 5 3.68 11.76 -17.26
CA HIS A 5 4.14 11.15 -18.53
C HIS A 5 4.55 12.15 -19.62
N LYS A 6 4.15 13.43 -19.47
CA LYS A 6 4.54 14.52 -20.38
C LYS A 6 5.99 14.96 -20.18
N ILE A 7 6.55 14.75 -18.98
CA ILE A 7 7.90 15.20 -18.61
C ILE A 7 8.82 14.05 -18.16
N ALA A 8 8.27 12.90 -17.76
CA ALA A 8 9.01 11.72 -17.34
C ALA A 8 8.52 10.49 -18.11
N LYS A 9 9.41 9.88 -18.90
CA LYS A 9 9.07 8.73 -19.76
C LYS A 9 9.27 7.37 -19.08
N TYR A 10 10.04 7.31 -18.01
CA TYR A 10 10.33 6.06 -17.31
C TYR A 10 9.43 5.91 -16.09
N TYR A 11 8.65 4.83 -16.08
CA TYR A 11 7.80 4.45 -14.96
C TYR A 11 8.36 3.18 -14.31
N TYR A 12 8.94 3.32 -13.12
CA TYR A 12 9.57 2.19 -12.42
C TYR A 12 8.59 1.41 -11.54
N THR A 13 8.77 0.09 -11.50
CA THR A 13 8.04 -0.87 -10.65
C THR A 13 9.02 -1.83 -9.94
N PRO A 14 8.68 -2.39 -8.75
CA PRO A 14 7.51 -2.05 -7.94
C PRO A 14 7.65 -0.71 -7.22
N GLY A 15 6.51 -0.16 -6.79
CA GLY A 15 6.45 0.90 -5.78
C GLY A 15 6.89 0.34 -4.42
N TRP A 16 8.19 0.07 -4.26
CA TRP A 16 8.77 -0.63 -3.10
C TRP A 16 8.50 0.07 -1.75
N HIS A 17 8.28 1.38 -1.78
CA HIS A 17 8.00 2.22 -0.60
C HIS A 17 6.54 2.11 -0.15
N GLU A 18 5.63 1.70 -1.03
CA GLU A 18 4.17 1.73 -0.82
C GLU A 18 3.50 0.53 -1.52
N THR A 19 3.66 -0.67 -0.96
CA THR A 19 3.17 -1.92 -1.56
C THR A 19 1.71 -2.25 -1.22
N GLY A 20 1.02 -1.40 -0.46
CA GLY A 20 -0.32 -1.67 0.06
C GLY A 20 -0.89 -0.50 0.87
N SER A 21 -0.82 0.71 0.31
CA SER A 21 -1.24 1.93 1.00
C SER A 21 -2.73 1.87 1.36
N THR A 22 -3.02 1.98 2.66
CA THR A 22 -4.37 2.06 3.19
C THR A 22 -4.70 3.53 3.41
N LEU A 23 -5.82 4.00 2.87
CA LEU A 23 -6.33 5.34 3.14
C LEU A 23 -7.12 5.36 4.45
N GLU A 24 -7.06 6.50 5.14
CA GLU A 24 -7.64 6.68 6.47
C GLU A 24 -8.72 7.77 6.45
N VAL A 25 -9.75 7.58 7.28
CA VAL A 25 -10.74 8.62 7.60
C VAL A 25 -10.52 9.00 9.05
N PHE A 26 -10.25 10.29 9.29
CA PHE A 26 -10.07 10.82 10.63
C PHE A 26 -11.34 11.53 11.11
N PHE A 27 -11.72 11.25 12.34
CA PHE A 27 -12.76 11.99 13.04
C PHE A 27 -12.14 12.76 14.20
N ASN A 28 -12.62 13.99 14.43
CA ASN A 28 -12.31 14.69 15.67
C ASN A 28 -12.91 13.88 16.83
N LYS A 29 -12.07 13.43 17.75
CA LYS A 29 -12.48 12.51 18.81
C LYS A 29 -13.64 13.04 19.67
N PRO A 30 -13.58 14.26 20.25
CA PRO A 30 -14.71 14.81 21.01
C PRO A 30 -16.01 14.86 20.23
N ILE A 31 -15.97 15.25 18.95
CA ILE A 31 -17.17 15.32 18.12
C ILE A 31 -17.73 13.92 17.87
N PHE A 32 -16.88 12.96 17.49
CA PHE A 32 -17.29 11.59 17.25
C PHE A 32 -17.91 10.94 18.50
N ASP A 33 -17.25 11.10 19.65
CA ASP A 33 -17.71 10.58 20.94
C ASP A 33 -19.04 11.22 21.38
N SER A 34 -19.35 12.44 20.93
CA SER A 34 -20.61 13.13 21.24
C SER A 34 -21.80 12.68 20.39
N LEU A 35 -21.57 11.93 19.31
CA LEU A 35 -22.63 11.41 18.46
C LEU A 35 -23.43 10.31 19.17
N GLU A 36 -24.69 10.15 18.77
CA GLU A 36 -25.46 8.96 19.17
C GLU A 36 -24.75 7.68 18.71
N PRO A 37 -24.79 6.58 19.49
CA PRO A 37 -24.11 5.33 19.12
C PRO A 37 -24.46 4.83 17.71
N ARG A 38 -25.73 5.01 17.28
CA ARG A 38 -26.17 4.65 15.92
C ARG A 38 -25.38 5.40 14.84
N LEU A 39 -25.09 6.68 15.05
CA LEU A 39 -24.35 7.50 14.09
C LEU A 39 -22.86 7.13 14.06
N GLN A 40 -22.26 6.82 15.22
CA GLN A 40 -20.90 6.29 15.28
C GLN A 40 -20.78 5.01 14.44
N THR A 41 -21.69 4.05 14.64
CA THR A 41 -21.73 2.81 13.87
C THR A 41 -21.90 3.04 12.36
N ILE A 42 -22.75 3.99 11.96
CA ILE A 42 -22.93 4.34 10.55
C ILE A 42 -21.61 4.88 9.95
N LEU A 43 -20.91 5.76 10.66
CA LEU A 43 -19.65 6.35 10.19
C LEU A 43 -18.54 5.29 10.08
N GLU A 44 -18.40 4.42 11.08
CA GLU A 44 -17.45 3.31 11.05
C GLU A 44 -17.74 2.37 9.89
N THR A 45 -19.01 1.98 9.70
CA THR A 45 -19.43 1.11 8.60
C THR A 45 -19.14 1.74 7.24
N ALA A 46 -19.40 3.04 7.10
CA ALA A 46 -19.09 3.77 5.88
C ALA A 46 -17.57 3.80 5.61
N ALA A 47 -16.75 4.01 6.63
CA ALA A 47 -15.29 3.97 6.52
C ALA A 47 -14.79 2.58 6.09
N TYR A 48 -15.28 1.49 6.71
CA TYR A 48 -14.96 0.12 6.29
C TYR A 48 -15.33 -0.15 4.84
N ARG A 49 -16.56 0.22 4.43
CA ARG A 49 -17.01 0.04 3.04
C ARG A 49 -16.13 0.84 2.08
N MET A 50 -15.79 2.09 2.41
CA MET A 50 -14.97 2.94 1.58
C MET A 50 -13.58 2.37 1.38
N ASN A 51 -12.97 1.84 2.44
CA ASN A 51 -11.65 1.22 2.37
C ASN A 51 -11.64 0.03 1.39
N ALA A 52 -12.59 -0.89 1.52
CA ALA A 52 -12.70 -2.04 0.61
C ALA A 52 -13.04 -1.62 -0.83
N TRP A 53 -13.98 -0.69 -1.00
CA TRP A 53 -14.39 -0.22 -2.32
C TRP A 53 -13.25 0.50 -3.05
N THR A 54 -12.45 1.30 -2.33
CA THR A 54 -11.32 2.03 -2.92
C THR A 54 -10.29 1.08 -3.52
N LEU A 55 -9.93 0.02 -2.79
CA LEU A 55 -9.01 -1.00 -3.30
C LEU A 55 -9.58 -1.69 -4.56
N ALA A 56 -10.85 -2.08 -4.54
CA ALA A 56 -11.51 -2.71 -5.69
C ALA A 56 -11.53 -1.80 -6.93
N GLU A 57 -11.79 -0.51 -6.75
CA GLU A 57 -11.75 0.47 -7.85
C GLU A 57 -10.35 0.66 -8.43
N PHE A 58 -9.31 0.66 -7.58
CA PHE A 58 -7.92 0.70 -8.05
C PHE A 58 -7.60 -0.54 -8.88
N GLU A 59 -7.90 -1.74 -8.39
CA GLU A 59 -7.64 -2.99 -9.13
C GLU A 59 -8.37 -3.02 -10.48
N ALA A 60 -9.63 -2.57 -10.53
CA ALA A 60 -10.40 -2.51 -11.77
C ALA A 60 -9.81 -1.53 -12.80
N LYS A 61 -9.28 -0.39 -12.36
CA LYS A 61 -8.85 0.72 -13.23
C LYS A 61 -7.36 0.72 -13.56
N ASN A 62 -6.51 0.19 -12.68
CA ASN A 62 -5.06 0.31 -12.80
C ASN A 62 -4.53 -0.28 -14.10
N ASN A 63 -4.98 -1.48 -14.49
CA ASN A 63 -4.53 -2.07 -15.75
C ASN A 63 -5.03 -1.28 -16.97
N GLU A 64 -6.28 -0.80 -16.95
CA GLU A 64 -6.83 0.02 -18.04
C GLU A 64 -5.98 1.26 -18.29
N TYR A 65 -5.64 2.02 -17.23
CA TYR A 65 -4.84 3.23 -17.37
C TYR A 65 -3.36 2.95 -17.62
N LEU A 66 -2.81 1.87 -17.08
CA LEU A 66 -1.44 1.45 -17.37
C LEU A 66 -1.26 1.15 -18.86
N GLN A 67 -2.21 0.44 -19.48
CA GLN A 67 -2.17 0.18 -20.92
C GLN A 67 -2.25 1.46 -21.74
N LYS A 68 -3.07 2.43 -21.34
CA LYS A 68 -3.12 3.76 -21.98
C LYS A 68 -1.77 4.49 -21.89
N LEU A 69 -1.12 4.47 -20.73
CA LEU A 69 0.19 5.09 -20.55
C LEU A 69 1.24 4.46 -21.48
N ILE A 70 1.26 3.14 -21.60
CA ILE A 70 2.23 2.43 -22.43
C ILE A 70 1.93 2.64 -23.92
N GLN A 71 0.69 2.37 -24.34
CA GLN A 71 0.33 2.27 -25.77
C GLN A 71 0.06 3.62 -26.44
N ILE A 72 -0.45 4.60 -25.69
CA ILE A 72 -0.86 5.91 -26.23
C ILE A 72 0.19 6.98 -25.89
N GLU A 73 0.60 7.04 -24.62
CA GLU A 73 1.49 8.09 -24.12
C GLU A 73 2.99 7.74 -24.25
N ASN A 74 3.29 6.51 -24.72
CA ASN A 74 4.63 5.97 -24.91
C ASN A 74 5.48 6.04 -23.63
N VAL A 75 4.90 5.69 -22.48
CA VAL A 75 5.63 5.50 -21.23
C VAL A 75 6.33 4.15 -21.23
N GLU A 76 7.60 4.13 -20.85
CA GLU A 76 8.38 2.91 -20.70
C GLU A 76 8.28 2.39 -19.25
N LEU A 77 7.67 1.22 -19.10
CA LEU A 77 7.66 0.50 -17.83
C LEU A 77 9.03 -0.14 -17.59
N ARG A 78 9.64 0.14 -16.44
CA ARG A 78 10.96 -0.36 -16.05
C ARG A 78 10.91 -1.04 -14.71
N GLN A 79 11.78 -2.02 -14.50
CA GLN A 79 11.96 -2.66 -13.20
C GLN A 79 13.20 -2.10 -12.51
N PHE A 80 13.11 -1.87 -11.21
CA PHE A 80 14.32 -1.67 -10.41
C PHE A 80 15.18 -2.94 -10.46
N SER A 81 16.51 -2.78 -10.49
CA SER A 81 17.39 -3.93 -10.37
C SER A 81 17.30 -4.53 -8.97
N SER A 82 17.57 -5.83 -8.87
CA SER A 82 17.59 -6.54 -7.58
C SER A 82 18.55 -5.87 -6.58
N ASP A 83 19.72 -5.42 -7.05
CA ASP A 83 20.72 -4.76 -6.20
C ASP A 83 20.19 -3.47 -5.57
N VAL A 84 19.45 -2.66 -6.34
CA VAL A 84 18.80 -1.45 -5.84
C VAL A 84 17.75 -1.80 -4.80
N LEU A 85 16.89 -2.79 -5.06
CA LEU A 85 15.84 -3.20 -4.13
C LEU A 85 16.40 -3.81 -2.84
N ILE A 86 17.48 -4.60 -2.93
CA ILE A 86 18.19 -5.15 -1.77
C ILE A 86 18.76 -4.01 -0.92
N LYS A 87 19.42 -3.05 -1.54
CA LYS A 87 20.02 -1.92 -0.81
C LYS A 87 18.97 -1.05 -0.12
N LEU A 88 17.86 -0.77 -0.80
CA LEU A 88 16.73 -0.03 -0.23
C LEU A 88 16.11 -0.77 0.96
N LYS A 89 16.00 -2.11 0.88
CA LYS A 89 15.52 -2.94 1.98
C LYS A 89 16.47 -2.87 3.19
N ASP A 90 17.77 -2.91 2.97
CA ASP A 90 18.76 -2.82 4.05
C ASP A 90 18.65 -1.48 4.79
N TYR A 91 18.59 -0.36 4.05
CA TYR A 91 18.38 0.96 4.63
C TYR A 91 17.03 1.09 5.33
N THR A 92 15.97 0.48 4.78
CA THR A 92 14.66 0.44 5.43
C THR A 92 14.75 -0.26 6.78
N ASN A 93 15.46 -1.39 6.88
CA ASN A 93 15.63 -2.10 8.15
C ASN A 93 16.43 -1.29 9.17
N GLU A 94 17.47 -0.58 8.74
CA GLU A 94 18.27 0.31 9.59
C GLU A 94 17.40 1.40 10.21
N ILE A 95 16.65 2.14 9.38
CA ILE A 95 15.77 3.22 9.84
C ILE A 95 14.65 2.69 10.73
N LEU A 96 14.02 1.57 10.36
CA LEU A 96 12.99 0.96 11.21
C LEU A 96 13.54 0.55 12.57
N THR A 97 14.77 0.02 12.62
CA THR A 97 15.44 -0.33 13.89
C THR A 97 15.66 0.90 14.75
N ASP A 98 16.16 1.99 14.16
CA ASP A 98 16.36 3.26 14.88
C ASP A 98 15.04 3.82 15.45
N ILE A 99 13.96 3.80 14.66
CA ILE A 99 12.62 4.24 15.08
C ILE A 99 12.12 3.41 16.27
N ILE A 100 12.15 2.08 16.18
CA ILE A 100 11.57 1.22 17.23
C ILE A 100 12.41 1.20 18.51
N VAL A 101 13.70 1.50 18.45
CA VAL A 101 14.55 1.66 19.66
C VAL A 101 14.20 2.97 20.39
N LYS A 102 13.84 4.02 19.65
CA LYS A 102 13.57 5.36 20.19
C LYS A 102 12.13 5.58 20.63
N ASP A 103 11.16 4.89 20.04
CA ASP A 103 9.73 5.09 20.33
C ASP A 103 9.00 3.78 20.66
N THR A 104 8.50 3.70 21.90
CA THR A 104 7.78 2.52 22.40
C THR A 104 6.46 2.25 21.67
N ALA A 105 5.78 3.30 21.19
CA ALA A 105 4.54 3.15 20.43
C ALA A 105 4.82 2.53 19.05
N SER A 106 5.82 3.06 18.34
CA SER A 106 6.31 2.52 17.08
C SER A 106 6.81 1.09 17.22
N ALA A 107 7.53 0.76 18.31
CA ALA A 107 7.98 -0.60 18.59
C ALA A 107 6.80 -1.58 18.71
N LYS A 108 5.74 -1.18 19.42
CA LYS A 108 4.52 -1.98 19.56
C LYS A 108 3.82 -2.19 18.22
N ILE A 109 3.64 -1.12 17.44
CA ILE A 109 2.99 -1.17 16.12
C ILE A 109 3.80 -2.05 15.16
N TYR A 110 5.11 -1.81 15.05
CA TYR A 110 5.98 -2.55 14.15
C TYR A 110 6.06 -4.03 14.51
N LYS A 111 6.12 -4.37 15.80
CA LYS A 111 6.08 -5.77 16.25
C LYS A 111 4.81 -6.48 15.78
N SER A 112 3.66 -5.84 15.88
CA SER A 112 2.39 -6.41 15.41
C SER A 112 2.37 -6.56 13.89
N TYR A 113 2.81 -5.54 13.17
CA TYR A 113 2.90 -5.56 11.71
C TYR A 113 3.84 -6.66 11.20
N ASP A 114 5.07 -6.73 11.73
CA ASP A 114 6.08 -7.68 11.26
C ASP A 114 5.69 -9.14 11.56
N ALA A 115 5.02 -9.39 12.69
CA ALA A 115 4.47 -10.71 13.01
C ALA A 115 3.47 -11.16 11.95
N PHE A 116 2.51 -10.31 11.58
CA PHE A 116 1.55 -10.62 10.52
C PHE A 116 2.24 -10.76 9.15
N ARG A 117 3.13 -9.82 8.79
CA ARG A 117 3.88 -9.85 7.52
C ARG A 117 4.63 -11.18 7.31
N LYS A 118 5.30 -11.68 8.36
CA LYS A 118 6.00 -12.98 8.32
C LYS A 118 5.04 -14.14 8.15
N ASN A 119 3.89 -14.10 8.83
CA ASN A 119 2.87 -15.14 8.76
C ASN A 119 2.20 -15.20 7.38
N ILE A 120 1.67 -14.07 6.89
CA ILE A 120 0.94 -14.02 5.61
C ILE A 120 1.83 -14.37 4.42
N LYS A 121 3.13 -14.06 4.49
CA LYS A 121 4.09 -14.43 3.43
C LYS A 121 4.14 -15.94 3.18
N GLN A 122 3.95 -16.76 4.22
CA GLN A 122 3.90 -18.22 4.07
C GLN A 122 2.66 -18.62 3.28
N TRP A 123 1.49 -18.08 3.65
CA TRP A 123 0.24 -18.30 2.91
C TRP A 123 0.39 -17.89 1.44
N SER A 124 0.79 -16.64 1.16
CA SER A 124 0.93 -16.14 -0.22
C SER A 124 1.90 -16.94 -1.08
N SER A 125 2.87 -17.65 -0.48
CA SER A 125 3.79 -18.52 -1.22
C SER A 125 3.13 -19.82 -1.73
N HIS A 126 2.00 -20.21 -1.15
CA HIS A 126 1.22 -21.39 -1.51
C HIS A 126 -0.09 -21.07 -2.25
N SER A 127 -0.59 -19.83 -2.16
CA SER A 127 -1.85 -19.39 -2.77
C SER A 127 -1.65 -18.54 -4.02
N GLU A 128 -1.61 -17.21 -3.91
CA GLU A 128 -1.72 -16.29 -5.04
C GLU A 128 -0.44 -16.31 -5.90
N LYS A 129 0.74 -16.36 -5.26
CA LYS A 129 2.01 -16.34 -5.98
C LYS A 129 2.16 -17.50 -7.00
N PRO A 130 1.96 -18.78 -6.64
CA PRO A 130 2.08 -19.86 -7.62
C PRO A 130 0.99 -19.78 -8.70
N TYR A 131 -0.23 -19.36 -8.37
CA TYR A 131 -1.30 -19.18 -9.36
C TYR A 131 -0.93 -18.11 -10.41
N HIS A 132 -0.46 -16.95 -9.97
CA HIS A 132 -0.05 -15.85 -10.86
C HIS A 132 1.23 -16.13 -11.64
N ASN A 133 2.08 -17.05 -11.19
CA ASN A 133 3.29 -17.45 -11.91
C ASN A 133 3.01 -18.53 -12.97
N LEU A 134 1.92 -19.28 -12.84
CA LEU A 134 1.52 -20.33 -13.79
C LEU A 134 0.82 -19.74 -15.02
N LEU A 135 -0.02 -18.72 -14.80
CA LEU A 135 -0.65 -17.92 -15.84
C LEU A 135 0.34 -16.91 -16.41
#